data_AF-A0A450SJ32-F1
#
_entry.id   AF-A0A450SJ32-F1
#
_cell.length_a   1.000
_cell.length_b   1.000
_cell.length_c   1.000
_cell.angle_alpha   90.00
_cell.angle_beta   90.00
_cell.angle_gamma   90.00
#
_symmetry.space_group_name_H-M   'P 1'
#
loop_
_entity.id
_entity.type
_entity.pdbx_description
1 polymer ?
#
loop_
_entity_poly.entity_id
_entity_poly.type
_entity_poly.pdbx_seq_one_letter_code
_entity_poly.pdbx_strand_id
1 'polypeptide(L)'
;MELVFLEALENHDLRMWQERSIDTGSAPFRSKVDFAFTPYRTSFKLPYVVLSEAKKEDFDKGWGQCLMALRTTQLLNEKEGYRFELYGIVSSGRIWEFGKYTIDNRFYKTGTYSLEQLDTLLGILNRIFGECGKYATSTP
;
A
#
# COMPACT_ATOMS: atom_id res chain seq x y z
N MET A 1 -8.51 -10.20 -7.22
CA MET A 1 -7.47 -9.39 -6.53
C MET A 1 -7.32 -9.86 -5.09
N GLU A 2 -8.38 -9.88 -4.30
CA GLU A 2 -8.37 -10.31 -2.89
C GLU A 2 -7.67 -11.66 -2.65
N LEU A 3 -7.98 -12.70 -3.44
CA LEU A 3 -7.34 -14.02 -3.33
C LEU A 3 -5.81 -13.97 -3.44
N VAL A 4 -5.27 -13.12 -4.32
CA VAL A 4 -3.81 -12.94 -4.47
C VAL A 4 -3.20 -12.37 -3.18
N PHE A 5 -3.92 -11.47 -2.51
CA PHE A 5 -3.45 -10.94 -1.22
C PHE A 5 -3.55 -11.98 -0.11
N LEU A 6 -4.63 -12.76 -0.06
CA LEU A 6 -4.76 -13.81 0.95
C LEU A 6 -3.60 -14.81 0.84
N GLU A 7 -3.25 -15.22 -0.39
CA GLU A 7 -2.08 -16.06 -0.66
C GLU A 7 -0.77 -15.38 -0.24
N ALA A 8 -0.57 -14.12 -0.64
CA ALA A 8 0.63 -13.37 -0.25
C ALA A 8 0.73 -13.08 1.25
N LEU A 9 -0.37 -13.15 2.01
CA LEU A 9 -0.41 -12.88 3.46
C LEU A 9 -0.11 -14.12 4.30
N GLU A 10 -0.18 -15.34 3.76
CA GLU A 10 -0.07 -16.59 4.55
C GLU A 10 1.19 -16.64 5.42
N ASN A 11 2.27 -15.97 5.02
CA ASN A 11 3.56 -15.98 5.71
C ASN A 11 3.94 -14.62 6.35
N HIS A 12 3.00 -13.69 6.50
CA HIS A 12 3.27 -12.36 7.03
C HIS A 12 2.29 -11.96 8.14
N ASP A 13 2.81 -11.33 9.21
CA ASP A 13 1.99 -10.81 10.32
C ASP A 13 1.37 -9.45 9.95
N LEU A 14 0.58 -9.43 8.89
CA LEU A 14 -0.09 -8.24 8.36
C LEU A 14 -1.61 -8.41 8.39
N ARG A 15 -2.30 -7.28 8.48
CA ARG A 15 -3.75 -7.18 8.34
C ARG A 15 -4.10 -6.41 7.09
N MET A 16 -4.94 -7.00 6.26
CA MET A 16 -5.58 -6.36 5.12
C MET A 16 -6.85 -5.64 5.55
N TRP A 17 -7.06 -4.44 5.03
CA TRP A 17 -8.25 -3.64 5.21
C TRP A 17 -8.83 -3.30 3.85
N GLN A 18 -10.15 -3.35 3.73
CA GLN A 18 -10.87 -3.01 2.50
C GLN A 18 -11.68 -1.73 2.69
N GLU A 19 -11.75 -0.91 1.64
CA GLU A 19 -12.53 0.34 1.57
C GLU A 19 -12.34 1.29 2.76
N ARG A 20 -11.09 1.69 3.02
CA ARG A 20 -10.76 2.58 4.15
C ARG A 20 -10.55 4.02 3.72
N SER A 21 -10.94 4.94 4.60
CA SER A 21 -10.56 6.35 4.51
C SER A 21 -9.33 6.60 5.39
N ILE A 22 -8.37 7.35 4.85
CA ILE A 22 -7.20 7.86 5.55
C ILE A 22 -7.38 9.37 5.64
N ASP A 23 -7.39 9.91 6.85
CA ASP A 23 -7.64 11.33 7.12
C ASP A 23 -6.68 11.80 8.22
N THR A 24 -5.90 12.84 7.92
CA THR A 24 -4.98 13.43 8.90
C THR A 24 -5.65 14.50 9.77
N GLY A 25 -6.93 14.81 9.55
CA GLY A 25 -7.69 15.86 10.22
C GLY A 25 -7.52 17.25 9.57
N SER A 26 -6.66 17.38 8.56
CA SER A 26 -6.37 18.64 7.87
C SER A 26 -6.49 18.47 6.35
N ALA A 27 -7.35 19.25 5.71
CA ALA A 27 -7.42 19.33 4.25
C ALA A 27 -6.07 19.82 3.68
N PRO A 28 -5.65 19.37 2.48
CA PRO A 28 -6.35 18.45 1.56
C PRO A 28 -6.07 16.96 1.81
N PHE A 29 -5.42 16.59 2.91
CA PHE A 29 -4.88 15.24 3.15
C PHE A 29 -5.95 14.27 3.66
N ARG A 30 -6.86 13.90 2.73
CA ARG A 30 -7.91 12.91 2.89
C ARG A 30 -7.98 12.04 1.64
N SER A 31 -7.98 10.73 1.80
CA SER A 31 -8.09 9.79 0.67
C SER A 31 -8.89 8.55 1.06
N LYS A 32 -9.60 7.96 0.09
CA LYS A 32 -10.18 6.62 0.20
C LYS A 32 -9.31 5.65 -0.60
N VAL A 33 -8.96 4.53 0.01
CA VAL A 33 -8.21 3.44 -0.62
C VAL A 33 -9.10 2.20 -0.73
N ASP A 34 -8.94 1.44 -1.81
CA ASP A 34 -9.69 0.20 -2.00
C ASP A 34 -9.11 -0.90 -1.10
N PHE A 35 -7.77 -0.95 -0.94
CA PHE A 35 -7.11 -1.79 0.07
C PHE A 35 -5.98 -1.05 0.79
N ALA A 36 -5.71 -1.47 2.03
CA ALA A 36 -4.54 -1.05 2.78
C ALA A 36 -4.04 -2.17 3.70
N PHE A 37 -2.75 -2.15 4.01
CA PHE A 37 -2.09 -3.18 4.79
C PHE A 37 -1.36 -2.55 5.98
N THR A 38 -1.61 -3.09 7.17
CA THR A 38 -0.98 -2.67 8.43
C THR A 38 -0.33 -3.88 9.10
N PRO A 39 0.54 -3.70 10.11
CA PRO A 39 0.87 -4.79 11.04
C PRO A 39 -0.39 -5.42 11.66
N TYR A 40 -0.38 -6.73 11.91
CA TYR A 40 -1.58 -7.49 12.30
C TYR A 40 -2.24 -7.03 13.60
N ARG A 41 -1.42 -6.66 14.59
CA ARG A 41 -1.85 -6.28 15.95
C ARG A 41 -2.16 -4.79 16.11
N THR A 42 -2.00 -4.00 15.05
CA THR A 42 -2.24 -2.56 15.09
C THR A 42 -3.67 -2.27 14.64
N SER A 43 -4.30 -1.25 15.24
CA SER A 43 -5.48 -0.61 14.64
C SER A 43 -5.09 0.03 13.30
N PHE A 44 -6.06 0.61 12.57
CA PHE A 44 -5.79 1.29 11.30
C PHE A 44 -5.05 2.63 11.49
N LYS A 45 -3.86 2.57 12.09
CA LYS A 45 -3.03 3.72 12.46
C LYS A 45 -1.69 3.76 11.73
N LEU A 46 -1.19 2.60 11.29
CA LEU A 46 0.09 2.47 10.61
C LEU A 46 -0.03 1.72 9.28
N PRO A 47 -0.76 2.26 8.28
CA PRO A 47 -0.74 1.68 6.95
C PRO A 47 0.67 1.76 6.36
N TYR A 48 1.11 0.66 5.77
CA TYR A 48 2.42 0.51 5.13
C TYR A 48 2.29 0.41 3.61
N VAL A 49 1.27 -0.33 3.16
CA VAL A 49 0.88 -0.43 1.76
C VAL A 49 -0.52 0.14 1.58
N VAL A 50 -0.71 0.91 0.53
CA VAL A 50 -2.04 1.35 0.07
C VAL A 50 -2.25 0.92 -1.38
N LEU A 51 -3.50 0.63 -1.74
CA LEU A 51 -3.87 0.22 -3.09
C LEU A 51 -5.10 0.99 -3.57
N SER A 52 -5.03 1.39 -4.84
CA SER A 52 -6.18 1.92 -5.58
C SER A 52 -6.49 1.05 -6.79
N GLU A 53 -7.77 0.77 -7.02
CA GLU A 53 -8.21 0.06 -8.21
C GLU A 53 -8.18 0.97 -9.43
N ALA A 54 -7.61 0.47 -10.53
CA ALA A 54 -7.69 1.10 -11.85
C ALA A 54 -9.08 0.86 -12.45
N LYS A 55 -10.07 1.62 -11.97
CA LYS A 55 -11.46 1.53 -12.45
C LYS A 55 -11.53 1.91 -13.92
N LYS A 56 -12.14 1.05 -14.73
CA LYS A 56 -12.17 1.16 -16.20
C LYS A 56 -10.76 1.19 -16.84
N GLU A 57 -9.79 0.53 -16.19
CA GLU A 57 -8.39 0.46 -16.63
C GLU A 57 -7.68 1.83 -16.69
N ASP A 58 -8.20 2.82 -15.97
CA ASP A 58 -7.59 4.14 -15.85
C ASP A 58 -6.52 4.14 -14.75
N PHE A 59 -5.30 3.73 -15.12
CA PHE A 59 -4.16 3.67 -14.22
C PHE A 59 -3.68 5.05 -13.78
N ASP A 60 -3.78 6.07 -14.63
CA ASP A 60 -3.36 7.43 -14.29
C ASP A 60 -4.23 7.99 -13.16
N LYS A 61 -5.55 7.81 -13.25
CA LYS A 61 -6.47 8.15 -12.18
C LYS A 61 -6.22 7.31 -10.92
N GLY A 62 -5.98 6.01 -11.09
CA GLY A 62 -5.60 5.12 -9.98
C GLY A 62 -4.36 5.62 -9.25
N TRP A 63 -3.32 6.06 -9.97
CA TRP A 63 -2.11 6.63 -9.37
C TRP A 63 -2.36 7.98 -8.71
N GLY A 64 -3.18 8.86 -9.29
CA GLY A 64 -3.56 10.11 -8.64
C GLY A 64 -4.17 9.87 -7.25
N GLN A 65 -5.06 8.88 -7.14
CA GLN A 65 -5.66 8.48 -5.87
C GLN A 65 -4.64 7.81 -4.93
N CYS A 66 -3.83 6.89 -5.45
CA CYS A 66 -2.83 6.15 -4.67
C CYS A 66 -1.74 7.07 -4.12
N LEU A 67 -1.23 8.03 -4.90
CA LEU A 67 -0.23 9.00 -4.45
C LEU A 67 -0.77 9.92 -3.36
N MET A 68 -2.04 10.34 -3.49
CA MET A 68 -2.69 11.12 -2.43
C MET A 68 -2.86 10.28 -1.16
N ALA A 69 -3.20 9.01 -1.28
CA ALA A 69 -3.26 8.10 -0.14
C ALA A 69 -1.88 7.88 0.50
N LEU A 70 -0.82 7.71 -0.30
CA LEU A 70 0.56 7.56 0.19
C LEU A 70 1.00 8.79 0.99
N ARG A 71 0.81 9.99 0.45
CA ARG A 71 1.19 11.22 1.17
C ARG A 71 0.37 11.41 2.45
N THR A 72 -0.93 11.10 2.41
CA THR A 72 -1.79 11.17 3.60
C THR A 72 -1.36 10.16 4.66
N THR A 73 -0.99 8.94 4.24
CA THR A 73 -0.48 7.88 5.12
C THR A 73 0.85 8.26 5.76
N GLN A 74 1.78 8.83 4.99
CA GLN A 74 3.06 9.29 5.52
C GLN A 74 2.85 10.31 6.64
N LEU A 75 2.01 11.32 6.42
CA LEU A 75 1.68 12.33 7.42
C LEU A 75 0.99 11.73 8.65
N LEU A 76 0.13 10.73 8.47
CA LEU A 76 -0.51 10.02 9.59
C LEU A 76 0.54 9.26 10.42
N ASN A 77 1.42 8.51 9.76
CA ASN A 77 2.47 7.74 10.42
C ASN A 77 3.46 8.67 11.15
N GLU A 78 3.84 9.79 10.53
CA GLU A 78 4.73 10.80 11.14
C GLU A 78 4.13 11.41 12.42
N LYS A 79 2.80 11.63 12.46
CA LYS A 79 2.11 12.09 13.68
C LYS A 79 2.18 11.08 14.82
N GLU A 80 2.22 9.78 14.52
CA GLU A 80 2.39 8.71 15.50
C GLU A 80 3.89 8.41 15.78
N GLY A 81 4.82 9.21 15.25
CA GLY A 81 6.26 9.08 15.49
C GLY A 81 7.00 8.12 14.55
N TYR A 82 6.36 7.65 13.49
CA TYR A 82 6.94 6.69 12.56
C TYR A 82 7.33 7.33 11.24
N ARG A 83 8.56 7.04 10.78
CA ARG A 83 9.06 7.51 9.48
C ARG A 83 9.76 6.38 8.73
N PHE A 84 9.06 5.81 7.75
CA PHE A 84 9.55 4.74 6.91
C PHE A 84 9.02 4.89 5.48
N GLU A 85 9.57 4.11 4.56
CA GLU A 85 9.14 4.07 3.16
C GLU A 85 7.79 3.35 3.04
N LEU A 86 6.92 3.87 2.18
CA LEU A 86 5.59 3.33 1.92
C LEU A 86 5.52 2.71 0.52
N TYR A 87 4.58 1.80 0.33
CA TYR A 87 4.33 1.17 -0.96
C TYR A 87 2.92 1.48 -1.47
N GLY A 88 2.85 1.82 -2.75
CA GLY A 88 1.59 2.02 -3.48
C GLY A 88 1.40 0.92 -4.49
N ILE A 89 0.16 0.49 -4.68
CA ILE A 89 -0.19 -0.46 -5.73
C ILE A 89 -1.38 0.12 -6.50
N VAL A 90 -1.33 0.04 -7.82
CA VAL A 90 -2.49 0.31 -8.68
C VAL A 90 -2.75 -0.91 -9.52
N SER A 91 -3.99 -1.41 -9.51
CA SER A 91 -4.32 -2.62 -10.24
C SER A 91 -5.75 -2.64 -10.77
N SER A 92 -5.92 -3.24 -11.95
CA SER A 92 -7.24 -3.62 -12.50
C SER A 92 -7.65 -5.05 -12.13
N GLY A 93 -6.83 -5.75 -11.34
CA GLY A 93 -6.94 -7.18 -11.04
C GLY A 93 -6.28 -8.07 -12.08
N ARG A 94 -6.11 -7.58 -13.32
CA ARG A 94 -5.36 -8.25 -14.39
C ARG A 94 -3.95 -7.68 -14.54
N ILE A 95 -3.84 -6.36 -14.49
CA ILE A 95 -2.58 -5.63 -14.60
C ILE A 95 -2.27 -4.98 -13.25
N TRP A 96 -1.00 -4.97 -12.89
CA TRP A 96 -0.49 -4.47 -11.62
C TRP A 96 0.71 -3.56 -11.85
N GLU A 97 0.70 -2.41 -11.19
CA GLU A 97 1.83 -1.51 -11.12
C GLU A 97 2.17 -1.24 -9.66
N PHE A 98 3.46 -1.23 -9.35
CA PHE A 98 3.96 -1.06 -7.99
C PHE A 98 4.72 0.25 -7.87
N GLY A 99 4.59 0.87 -6.70
CA GLY A 99 5.18 2.15 -6.39
C GLY A 99 5.86 2.13 -5.03
N LYS A 100 6.96 2.85 -4.92
CA LYS A 100 7.68 3.10 -3.66
C LYS A 100 7.71 4.60 -3.39
N TYR A 101 7.31 4.99 -2.19
CA TYR A 101 7.31 6.35 -1.71
C TYR A 101 8.30 6.50 -0.56
N THR A 102 9.35 7.27 -0.79
CA THR A 102 10.49 7.36 0.12
C THR A 102 10.30 8.43 1.20
N ILE A 103 11.10 8.35 2.25
CA ILE A 103 11.08 9.30 3.39
C ILE A 103 11.40 10.75 3.00
N ASP A 104 12.04 10.97 1.85
CA ASP A 104 12.37 12.27 1.25
C ASP A 104 11.36 12.70 0.17
N ASN A 105 10.16 12.12 0.19
CA ASN A 105 9.01 12.44 -0.66
C ASN A 105 9.25 12.19 -2.16
N ARG A 106 10.12 11.24 -2.50
CA ARG A 106 10.32 10.79 -3.88
C ARG A 106 9.43 9.59 -4.16
N PHE A 107 8.99 9.49 -5.41
CA PHE A 107 8.14 8.41 -5.87
C PHE A 107 8.80 7.69 -7.05
N TYR A 108 8.81 6.36 -6.98
CA TYR A 108 9.30 5.49 -8.03
C TYR A 108 8.22 4.47 -8.36
N LYS A 109 8.00 4.21 -9.65
CA LYS A 109 7.02 3.24 -10.15
C LYS A 109 7.69 2.22 -11.07
N THR A 110 7.24 0.98 -11.00
CA THR A 110 7.65 -0.11 -11.90
C THR A 110 6.94 -0.01 -13.25
N GLY A 111 7.34 -0.87 -14.21
CA GLY A 111 6.46 -1.23 -15.31
C GLY A 111 5.23 -2.03 -14.84
N THR A 112 4.50 -2.59 -15.80
CA THR A 112 3.31 -3.41 -15.56
C THR A 112 3.66 -4.89 -15.37
N TYR A 113 2.86 -5.56 -14.54
CA TYR A 113 2.87 -7.01 -14.37
C TYR A 113 1.48 -7.56 -14.62
N SER A 114 1.41 -8.73 -15.26
CA SER A 114 0.14 -9.43 -15.52
C SER A 114 -0.12 -10.49 -14.45
N LEU A 115 -1.38 -10.79 -14.19
CA LEU A 115 -1.80 -11.95 -13.38
C LEU A 115 -1.29 -13.28 -13.96
N GLU A 116 -1.00 -13.34 -15.25
CA GLU A 116 -0.38 -14.51 -15.91
C GLU A 116 1.05 -14.78 -15.37
N GLN A 117 1.69 -13.78 -14.77
CA GLN A 117 3.01 -13.86 -14.16
C GLN A 117 2.87 -14.04 -12.64
N LEU A 118 2.01 -14.97 -12.20
CA LEU A 118 1.60 -15.12 -10.79
C LEU A 118 2.80 -15.24 -9.84
N ASP A 119 3.80 -16.07 -10.17
CA ASP A 119 5.00 -16.24 -9.34
C ASP A 119 5.77 -14.93 -9.15
N THR A 120 5.82 -14.10 -10.19
CA THR A 120 6.47 -12.77 -10.12
C THR A 120 5.66 -11.83 -9.24
N LEU A 121 4.33 -11.84 -9.41
CA LEU A 121 3.43 -11.01 -8.63
C LEU A 121 3.50 -11.35 -7.13
N LEU A 122 3.43 -12.64 -6.79
CA LEU A 122 3.58 -13.13 -5.43
C LEU A 122 4.98 -12.85 -4.88
N GLY A 123 6.03 -12.97 -5.68
CA GLY A 123 7.39 -12.60 -5.30
C GLY A 123 7.53 -11.12 -4.93
N ILE A 124 6.93 -10.22 -5.70
CA ILE A 124 6.92 -8.78 -5.42
C ILE A 124 6.13 -8.49 -4.14
N LEU A 125 4.92 -9.05 -4.00
CA LEU A 125 4.10 -8.86 -2.81
C LEU A 125 4.80 -9.40 -1.55
N ASN A 126 5.39 -10.60 -1.63
CA ASN A 126 6.18 -11.18 -0.54
C ASN A 126 7.35 -10.28 -0.15
N ARG A 127 8.04 -9.68 -1.13
CA ARG A 127 9.12 -8.73 -0.85
C ARG A 127 8.60 -7.50 -0.12
N ILE A 128 7.51 -6.89 -0.60
CA ILE A 128 6.92 -5.69 0.01
C ILE A 128 6.42 -5.99 1.43
N PHE A 129 5.68 -7.08 1.61
CA PHE A 129 5.11 -7.46 2.91
C PHE A 129 6.19 -7.84 3.92
N GLY A 130 7.27 -8.49 3.46
CA GLY A 130 8.42 -8.82 4.30
C GLY A 130 9.17 -7.59 4.82
N GLU A 131 9.21 -6.49 4.06
CA GLU A 131 9.77 -5.23 4.55
C GLU A 131 8.87 -4.59 5.63
N CYS A 132 7.54 -4.73 5.54
CA CYS A 132 6.61 -4.24 6.57
C CYS A 132 6.85 -4.89 7.93
N GLY A 133 7.09 -6.21 7.96
CA GLY A 133 7.30 -6.97 9.20
C GLY A 133 8.47 -6.45 10.04
N LYS A 134 9.51 -5.89 9.40
CA LYS A 134 10.67 -5.30 10.09
C LYS A 134 10.30 -4.10 10.94
N TYR A 135 9.32 -3.31 10.49
CA TYR A 135 8.87 -2.10 11.18
C TYR A 135 7.85 -2.39 12.30
N ALA A 136 7.15 -3.53 12.23
CA ALA A 136 6.23 -3.97 13.28
C ALA A 136 6.97 -4.36 14.58
N THR A 137 8.22 -4.79 14.46
CA THR A 137 9.09 -5.18 15.60
C THR A 137 9.97 -4.06 16.13
N SER A 138 10.14 -2.97 15.36
CA SER A 138 10.88 -1.79 15.81
C SER A 138 9.90 -0.83 16.50
N THR A 139 9.67 -1.03 17.79
CA THR A 139 9.05 0.00 18.63
C THR A 139 9.93 1.25 18.62
N PRO A 140 9.37 2.47 18.52
CA PRO A 140 10.11 3.69 18.85
C PRO A 140 10.54 3.70 20.32
#